data_AF-A0A387HAX4-F1
#
_entry.id   AF-A0A387HAX4-F1
#
_cell.length_a   1.000
_cell.length_b   1.000
_cell.length_c   1.000
_cell.angle_alpha   90.00
_cell.angle_beta   90.00
_cell.angle_gamma   90.00
#
_symmetry.space_group_name_H-M   'P 1'
#
loop_
_entity.id
_entity.type
_entity.pdbx_description
1 polymer ?
#
loop_
_entity_poly.entity_id
_entity_poly.type
_entity_poly.pdbx_seq_one_letter_code
_entity_poly.pdbx_strand_id
1 'polypeptide(L)' 'MNTPWEPTAPGVLRLPSGLLVRGRGLRRPLPPGPAPEFVAQFS' A
#
# COMPACT_ATOMS: atom_id res chain seq x y z
N MET A 1 2.57 14.54 -16.86
CA MET A 1 1.99 13.23 -17.17
C MET A 1 2.71 12.20 -16.32
N ASN A 2 2.01 11.45 -15.47
CA ASN A 2 2.65 10.52 -14.55
C ASN A 2 2.68 9.14 -15.20
N THR A 3 3.86 8.59 -15.46
CA THR A 3 4.00 7.23 -15.97
C THR A 3 3.53 6.25 -14.89
N PRO A 4 2.64 5.29 -15.19
CA PRO A 4 2.23 4.29 -14.22
C PRO A 4 3.43 3.48 -13.73
N TRP A 5 3.42 3.13 -12.44
CA TRP A 5 4.45 2.26 -11.86
C TRP A 5 4.40 0.86 -12.46
N GLU A 6 5.55 0.18 -12.47
CA GLU A 6 5.62 -1.23 -12.88
C GLU A 6 5.03 -2.10 -11.75
N PRO A 7 4.06 -3.00 -12.05
CA PRO A 7 3.34 -3.77 -11.03
C PRO A 7 4.19 -4.70 -10.17
N THR A 8 5.30 -5.23 -10.70
CA THR A 8 6.19 -6.16 -9.99
C THR A 8 7.36 -5.45 -9.28
N ALA A 9 7.43 -4.12 -9.36
CA ALA A 9 8.50 -3.36 -8.77
C ALA A 9 8.47 -3.47 -7.23
N PRO A 10 9.63 -3.56 -6.58
CA PRO A 10 9.70 -3.65 -5.12
C PRO A 10 8.92 -2.54 -4.41
N GLY A 11 8.04 -2.95 -3.49
CA GLY A 11 7.20 -2.05 -2.69
C GLY A 11 5.94 -1.55 -3.39
N VAL A 12 5.62 -2.02 -4.61
CA VAL A 12 4.34 -1.75 -5.28
C VAL A 12 3.32 -2.84 -4.92
N LEU A 13 2.10 -2.42 -4.59
CA LEU A 13 0.96 -3.28 -4.30
C LEU A 13 -0.19 -2.95 -5.26
N ARG A 14 -0.80 -3.98 -5.86
CA ARG A 14 -2.02 -3.84 -6.65
C ARG A 14 -3.25 -4.05 -5.77
N LEU A 15 -4.11 -3.04 -5.69
CA LEU A 15 -5.37 -3.12 -4.98
C LEU A 15 -6.45 -3.84 -5.82
N PRO A 16 -7.52 -4.37 -5.20
CA PRO A 16 -8.63 -4.98 -5.92
C PRO A 16 -9.31 -4.05 -6.94
N SER A 17 -9.24 -2.73 -6.71
CA SER A 17 -9.70 -1.70 -7.65
C SER A 17 -8.83 -1.55 -8.90
N GLY A 18 -7.70 -2.23 -8.99
CA GLY A 18 -6.72 -2.10 -10.06
C GLY A 18 -5.72 -0.95 -9.87
N LEU A 19 -5.88 -0.13 -8.82
CA LEU A 19 -4.92 0.92 -8.48
C LEU A 19 -3.58 0.33 -8.00
N LEU A 20 -2.49 1.00 -8.36
CA LEU A 20 -1.15 0.69 -7.88
C LEU A 20 -0.75 1.66 -6.77
N VAL A 21 -0.33 1.13 -5.62
CA VAL A 21 0.17 1.90 -4.49
C VAL A 21 1.61 1.50 -4.21
N ARG A 22 2.53 2.47 -4.09
CA ARG A 22 3.90 2.21 -3.64
C ARG A 22 4.04 2.54 -2.17
N GLY A 23 4.36 1.54 -1.36
CA GLY A 23 4.67 1.72 0.06
C GLY A 23 5.91 2.59 0.24
N ARG A 24 5.86 3.49 1.23
CA ARG A 24 7.04 4.17 1.77
C ARG A 24 7.24 3.68 3.18
N GLY A 25 8.47 3.34 3.55
CA GLY A 25 8.80 3.07 4.95
C GLY A 25 8.34 4.23 5.82
N LEU A 26 7.94 3.94 7.05
CA LEU A 26 7.54 4.94 8.02
C LEU A 26 8.72 5.89 8.28
N ARG A 27 8.65 7.12 7.74
CA ARG A 27 9.64 8.18 8.02
C ARG A 27 9.49 8.74 9.44
N ARG A 28 8.33 8.51 10.06
CA ARG A 28 7.97 8.88 11.43
C ARG A 28 7.44 7.63 12.12
N PRO A 29 7.70 7.45 13.43
CA PRO A 29 7.22 6.28 14.16
C PRO A 29 5.69 6.16 14.06
N LEU A 30 5.19 4.94 14.18
CA LEU A 30 3.76 4.68 14.22
C LEU A 30 3.15 5.51 15.37
N PRO A 31 2.07 6.28 15.13
CA PRO A 31 1.38 6.96 16.21
C PRO A 31 0.91 5.94 17.26
N PRO A 32 0.93 6.28 18.56
CA PRO A 32 0.45 5.39 19.60
C PRO A 32 -1.03 5.06 19.37
N GLY A 33 -1.39 3.80 19.56
CA GLY A 33 -2.74 3.29 19.30
C GLY A 33 -2.72 1.84 18.84
N PRO A 34 -3.90 1.22 18.67
CA PRO A 34 -3.99 -0.11 18.09
C PRO A 34 -3.37 -0.10 16.69
N ALA A 35 -2.57 -1.12 16.39
CA ALA A 35 -2.10 -1.33 15.03
C ALA A 35 -3.31 -1.51 14.11
N PRO A 36 -3.26 -1.03 12.85
CA PRO A 36 -4.31 -1.32 11.89
C PRO A 36 -4.42 -2.83 11.70
N GLU A 37 -5.59 -3.38 11.99
CA GLU A 37 -5.90 -4.78 11.70
C GLU A 37 -6.18 -4.91 10.21
N PHE A 38 -5.39 -5.74 9.52
CA PHE A 38 -5.63 -6.02 8.11
C PHE A 38 -6.78 -7.03 7.99
N VAL A 39 -7.98 -6.54 7.66
CA VAL A 39 -9.12 -7.38 7.28
C VAL A 39 -9.22 -7.45 5.76
N ALA A 40 -8.89 -8.61 5.19
CA ALA A 40 -9.09 -8.85 3.77
C ALA A 40 -10.53 -9.34 3.55
N GLN A 41 -11.43 -8.43 3.21
CA GLN A 41 -12.77 -8.80 2.75
C GLN A 41 -12.72 -8.97 1.23
N PHE A 42 -12.81 -10.21 0.79
CA PHE A 42 -13.03 -10.58 -0.61
C PHE A 42 -14.52 -10.90 -0.78
N SER A 43 -15.14 -10.34 -1.81
CA SER A 43 -16.53 -10.64 -2.20
C SER A 43 -16.57 -11.62 -3.35
#